data_AF-A0A923XM78-F1
#
_entry.id   AF-A0A923XM78-F1
#
_cell.length_a   1.000
_cell.length_b   1.000
_cell.length_c   1.000
_cell.angle_alpha   90.00
_cell.angle_beta   90.00
_cell.angle_gamma   90.00
#
_symmetry.space_group_name_H-M   'P 1'
#
loop_
_entity.id
_entity.type
_entity.pdbx_description
1 polymer ?
#
loop_
_entity_poly.entity_id
_entity_poly.type
_entity_poly.pdbx_seq_one_letter_code
_entity_poly.pdbx_strand_id
1 'polypeptide(L)'
;MLATDLILQKIQSINGIKNSIIVGRDGLIIDSFFYETVDKDLFSAHVLSIFSQITKQAKRFNPNVPKIIIIETDEIVAFIIEIKISDEGMIIYTEFKVGLDIINTIDILKETFKTFA
;
A
#
# COMPACT_ATOMS: atom_id res chain seq x y z
N MET A 1 16.29 2.78 -13.67
CA MET A 1 15.66 2.66 -12.35
C MET A 1 14.23 3.10 -12.50
N LEU A 2 13.27 2.21 -12.23
CA LEU A 2 11.85 2.49 -12.42
C LEU A 2 11.36 3.39 -11.27
N ALA A 3 10.31 4.17 -11.50
CA ALA A 3 9.73 5.04 -10.46
C ALA A 3 9.23 4.23 -9.24
N THR A 4 8.83 2.98 -9.48
CA THR A 4 8.36 2.02 -8.46
C THR A 4 9.47 1.57 -7.51
N ASP A 5 10.68 1.35 -8.03
CA ASP A 5 11.85 0.97 -7.22
C ASP A 5 12.18 2.07 -6.20
N LEU A 6 12.11 3.34 -6.64
CA LEU A 6 12.35 4.50 -5.79
C LEU A 6 11.27 4.66 -4.70
N ILE A 7 10.02 4.38 -5.04
CA ILE A 7 8.91 4.41 -4.08
C ILE A 7 9.13 3.36 -3.01
N LEU A 8 9.43 2.11 -3.38
CA LEU A 8 9.68 1.04 -2.41
C LEU A 8 10.90 1.32 -1.54
N GLN A 9 11.99 1.84 -2.10
CA GLN A 9 13.15 2.26 -1.30
C GLN A 9 12.81 3.33 -0.26
N LYS A 10 12.01 4.33 -0.64
CA LYS A 10 11.54 5.37 0.30
C LYS A 10 10.65 4.77 1.38
N ILE A 11 9.71 3.89 1.02
CA ILE A 11 8.86 3.20 2.00
C ILE A 11 9.74 2.38 2.95
N GLN A 12 10.65 1.56 2.43
CA GLN A 12 11.55 0.73 3.24
C GLN A 12 12.43 1.54 4.20
N SER A 13 12.75 2.79 3.87
CA SER A 13 13.51 3.67 4.76
C SER A 13 12.72 4.10 6.01
N ILE A 14 11.40 3.91 6.03
CA ILE A 14 10.55 4.21 7.19
C ILE A 14 10.76 3.13 8.24
N ASN A 15 11.21 3.54 9.43
CA ASN A 15 11.47 2.62 10.53
C ASN A 15 10.20 1.83 10.91
N GLY A 16 10.35 0.52 11.07
CA GLY A 16 9.27 -0.38 11.47
C GLY A 16 8.45 -0.98 10.32
N ILE A 17 8.75 -0.63 9.07
CA ILE A 17 8.27 -1.37 7.90
C ILE A 17 8.74 -2.81 7.97
N LYS A 18 7.81 -3.73 7.76
CA LYS A 18 8.13 -5.16 7.55
C LYS A 18 8.03 -5.50 6.08
N ASN A 19 6.83 -5.42 5.52
CA ASN A 19 6.56 -5.89 4.18
C ASN A 19 5.95 -4.76 3.36
N SER A 20 6.25 -4.71 2.07
CA SER A 20 5.66 -3.76 1.15
C SER A 20 5.55 -4.37 -0.25
N ILE A 21 4.44 -4.11 -0.92
CA ILE A 21 4.20 -4.63 -2.27
C ILE A 21 3.45 -3.57 -3.09
N ILE A 22 3.87 -3.42 -4.34
CA ILE A 22 3.21 -2.60 -5.34
C ILE A 22 2.55 -3.55 -6.34
N VAL A 23 1.24 -3.43 -6.48
CA VAL A 23 0.42 -4.29 -7.34
C VAL A 23 -0.34 -3.42 -8.34
N GLY A 24 -0.41 -3.85 -9.59
CA GLY A 24 -1.30 -3.25 -10.58
C GLY A 24 -2.77 -3.48 -10.23
N ARG A 25 -3.68 -2.69 -10.81
CA ARG A 25 -5.14 -2.93 -10.69
C ARG A 25 -5.60 -4.25 -11.32
N ASP A 26 -4.74 -4.88 -12.12
CA ASP A 26 -4.92 -6.20 -12.71
C ASP A 26 -4.44 -7.35 -11.78
N GLY A 27 -3.80 -7.03 -10.66
CA GLY A 27 -3.25 -8.00 -9.72
C GLY A 27 -1.83 -8.44 -10.01
N LEU A 28 -1.20 -7.92 -11.07
CA LEU A 28 0.19 -8.20 -11.35
C LEU A 28 1.09 -7.50 -10.34
N ILE A 29 2.08 -8.22 -9.83
CA ILE A 29 3.10 -7.66 -8.94
C ILE A 29 4.04 -6.82 -9.78
N ILE A 30 4.14 -5.54 -9.46
CA ILE A 30 5.07 -4.63 -10.13
C ILE A 30 6.42 -4.68 -9.41
N ASP A 31 6.40 -4.55 -8.09
CA ASP A 31 7.61 -4.63 -7.26
C ASP A 31 7.25 -4.99 -5.81
N SER A 32 8.21 -5.52 -5.04
CA SER A 32 7.96 -6.02 -3.69
C SER A 32 9.20 -6.08 -2.81
N PHE A 33 8.98 -5.86 -1.52
CA PHE A 33 9.94 -6.03 -0.45
C PHE A 33 9.31 -6.83 0.69
N PHE A 34 9.92 -7.96 1.04
CA PHE A 34 9.47 -8.84 2.12
C PHE A 34 10.68 -9.32 2.92
N TYR A 35 10.62 -9.28 4.26
CA TYR A 35 11.69 -9.83 5.11
C TYR A 35 11.60 -11.35 5.29
N GLU A 36 10.41 -11.93 5.07
CA GLU A 36 10.15 -13.36 5.25
C GLU A 36 9.72 -14.02 3.93
N THR A 37 9.77 -15.35 3.90
CA THR A 37 9.29 -16.15 2.76
C THR A 37 7.76 -16.12 2.73
N VAL A 38 7.19 -15.14 2.04
CA VAL A 38 5.76 -15.00 1.78
C VAL A 38 5.45 -15.42 0.35
N ASP A 39 4.34 -16.13 0.13
CA ASP A 39 3.78 -16.33 -1.21
C ASP A 39 3.25 -15.00 -1.73
N LYS A 40 4.06 -14.34 -2.56
CA LYS A 40 3.79 -12.99 -3.04
C LYS A 40 2.56 -12.91 -3.94
N ASP A 41 2.29 -13.97 -4.71
CA ASP A 41 1.17 -14.03 -5.64
C ASP A 41 -0.15 -14.18 -4.88
N LEU A 42 -0.17 -15.03 -3.85
CA LEU A 42 -1.32 -15.12 -2.96
C LEU A 42 -1.55 -13.80 -2.21
N PHE A 43 -0.46 -13.16 -1.78
CA PHE A 43 -0.50 -11.91 -1.04
C PHE A 43 -1.04 -10.75 -1.89
N SER A 44 -0.55 -10.59 -3.13
CA SER A 44 -1.00 -9.56 -4.05
C SER A 44 -2.48 -9.71 -4.39
N ALA A 45 -2.94 -10.95 -4.63
CA ALA A 45 -4.33 -11.26 -4.87
C ALA A 45 -5.22 -10.89 -3.68
N HIS A 46 -4.74 -11.15 -2.45
CA HIS A 46 -5.44 -10.78 -1.23
C HIS A 46 -5.58 -9.26 -1.09
N VAL A 47 -4.48 -8.51 -1.24
CA VAL A 47 -4.46 -7.05 -1.18
C VAL A 47 -5.43 -6.44 -2.19
N LEU A 48 -5.40 -6.90 -3.45
CA LEU A 48 -6.30 -6.44 -4.50
C LEU A 48 -7.77 -6.73 -4.16
N SER A 49 -8.04 -7.91 -3.61
CA SER A 49 -9.40 -8.31 -3.20
C SER A 49 -9.95 -7.40 -2.11
N ILE A 50 -9.17 -7.13 -1.05
CA ILE A 50 -9.57 -6.21 0.02
C ILE A 50 -9.85 -4.81 -0.54
N PHE A 51 -8.89 -4.27 -1.31
CA PHE A 51 -9.01 -2.94 -1.88
C PHE A 51 -10.26 -2.80 -2.77
N SER A 52 -10.48 -3.79 -3.64
CA SER A 52 -11.61 -3.81 -4.56
C SER A 52 -12.95 -3.90 -3.84
N GLN A 53 -13.05 -4.75 -2.81
CA GLN A 53 -14.27 -4.91 -2.03
C GLN A 53 -14.61 -3.65 -1.24
N ILE A 54 -13.64 -3.08 -0.52
CA ILE A 54 -13.84 -1.86 0.28
C ILE A 54 -14.18 -0.69 -0.64
N THR A 55 -13.45 -0.52 -1.75
CA THR A 55 -13.73 0.53 -2.74
C THR A 55 -15.14 0.40 -3.33
N LYS A 56 -15.55 -0.81 -3.71
CA LYS A 56 -16.89 -1.07 -4.26
C LYS A 56 -17.99 -0.75 -3.25
N GLN A 57 -17.78 -1.08 -1.98
CA GLN A 57 -18.72 -0.76 -0.92
C GLN A 57 -18.76 0.75 -0.62
N ALA A 58 -17.60 1.39 -0.47
CA ALA A 58 -17.50 2.82 -0.19
C ALA A 58 -18.18 3.66 -1.28
N LYS A 59 -18.01 3.31 -2.56
CA LYS A 59 -18.68 3.95 -3.70
C LYS A 59 -20.20 3.97 -3.60
N ARG A 60 -20.82 3.05 -2.85
CA ARG A 60 -22.27 3.02 -2.62
C ARG A 60 -22.73 4.10 -1.63
N PHE A 61 -21.86 4.51 -0.72
CA PHE A 61 -22.16 5.50 0.33
C PHE A 61 -21.66 6.89 -0.02
N ASN A 62 -20.51 6.97 -0.70
CA ASN A 62 -19.89 8.22 -1.11
C ASN A 62 -19.23 8.01 -2.48
N PRO A 63 -19.51 8.84 -3.50
CA PRO A 63 -18.83 8.72 -4.80
C PRO A 63 -17.31 8.92 -4.69
N ASN A 64 -16.84 9.55 -3.62
CA ASN A 64 -15.42 9.65 -3.33
C ASN A 64 -14.86 8.30 -2.84
N VAL A 65 -14.00 7.72 -3.67
CA VAL A 65 -13.30 6.46 -3.39
C VAL A 65 -12.30 6.66 -2.24
N PRO A 66 -12.19 5.70 -1.29
CA PRO A 66 -11.17 5.74 -0.25
C PRO A 66 -9.77 5.80 -0.88
N LYS A 67 -9.00 6.82 -0.54
CA LYS A 67 -7.61 6.98 -0.99
C LYS A 67 -6.64 6.09 -0.20
N ILE A 68 -7.00 5.77 1.04
CA ILE A 68 -6.20 4.99 1.99
C ILE A 68 -7.17 4.08 2.75
N ILE A 69 -6.81 2.81 2.87
CA ILE A 69 -7.44 1.84 3.75
C ILE A 69 -6.41 1.51 4.82
N ILE A 70 -6.82 1.55 6.09
CA ILE A 70 -5.98 1.20 7.22
C ILE A 70 -6.57 -0.04 7.85
N ILE A 71 -5.75 -1.07 8.03
CA ILE A 71 -6.11 -2.31 8.71
C ILE A 71 -5.21 -2.41 9.93
N GLU A 72 -5.80 -2.34 11.11
CA GLU A 72 -5.09 -2.45 12.37
C GLU A 72 -5.48 -3.75 13.06
N THR A 73 -4.47 -4.47 13.53
CA THR A 73 -4.59 -5.63 14.40
C THR A 73 -3.78 -5.37 15.66
N ASP A 74 -3.82 -6.30 16.63
CA ASP A 74 -3.04 -6.19 17.87
C ASP A 74 -1.52 -6.18 17.62
N GLU A 75 -1.05 -6.66 16.46
CA GLU A 75 0.37 -6.83 16.15
C GLU A 75 0.85 -5.92 15.01
N ILE A 76 -0.02 -5.61 14.05
CA ILE A 76 0.35 -4.90 12.83
C ILE A 76 -0.64 -3.79 12.47
N VAL A 77 -0.10 -2.74 11.87
CA VAL A 77 -0.87 -1.73 11.14
C VAL A 77 -0.48 -1.84 9.68
N ALA A 78 -1.45 -2.10 8.81
CA ALA A 78 -1.25 -2.17 7.38
C ALA A 78 -1.97 -1.02 6.68
N PHE A 79 -1.33 -0.47 5.65
CA PHE A 79 -1.91 0.54 4.78
C PHE A 79 -2.08 -0.02 3.38
N ILE A 80 -3.26 0.18 2.80
CA ILE A 80 -3.52 -0.07 1.39
C ILE A 80 -3.85 1.26 0.74
N ILE A 81 -2.99 1.70 -0.17
CA ILE A 81 -3.02 3.04 -0.75
C ILE A 81 -3.10 2.91 -2.25
N GLU A 82 -4.08 3.57 -2.84
CA GLU A 82 -4.09 3.74 -4.28
C GLU A 82 -3.25 4.96 -4.67
N ILE A 83 -2.28 4.73 -5.54
CA ILE A 83 -1.53 5.79 -6.21
C ILE A 83 -1.77 5.73 -7.71
N LYS A 84 -1.60 6.86 -8.39
CA LYS A 84 -1.54 6.90 -9.84
C LYS A 84 -0.14 7.30 -10.25
N ILE A 85 0.53 6.46 -11.02
CA ILE A 85 1.80 6.80 -11.65
C ILE A 85 1.52 6.81 -13.15
N SER A 86 1.68 7.96 -13.79
CA SER A 86 1.16 8.15 -15.15
C SER A 86 -0.36 7.86 -15.17
N ASP A 87 -0.90 7.31 -16.26
CA ASP A 87 -2.33 6.96 -16.35
C ASP A 87 -2.70 5.63 -15.66
N GLU A 88 -1.73 4.96 -15.03
CA GLU A 88 -1.92 3.64 -14.41
C GLU A 88 -2.13 3.75 -12.89
N GLY A 89 -3.19 3.11 -12.41
CA GLY A 89 -3.47 2.98 -10.97
C GLY A 89 -2.72 1.81 -10.38
N MET A 90 -1.98 2.06 -9.31
CA MET A 90 -1.25 1.05 -8.55
C MET A 90 -1.76 1.02 -7.11
N ILE A 91 -1.70 -0.16 -6.51
CA ILE A 91 -2.09 -0.40 -5.13
C ILE A 91 -0.82 -0.74 -4.36
N ILE A 92 -0.53 0.07 -3.35
CA ILE A 92 0.58 -0.15 -2.44
C ILE A 92 0.03 -0.70 -1.15
N TYR A 93 0.56 -1.84 -0.76
CA TYR A 93 0.34 -2.39 0.56
C TYR A 93 1.63 -2.33 1.37
N THR A 94 1.52 -1.95 2.64
CA THR A 94 2.68 -1.83 3.51
C THR A 94 2.33 -2.12 4.97
N GLU A 95 3.18 -2.86 5.68
CA GLU A 95 2.96 -3.31 7.06
C GLU A 95 3.95 -2.71 8.03
N PHE A 96 3.44 -2.30 9.19
CA PHE A 96 4.20 -1.76 10.30
C PHE A 96 3.89 -2.48 11.59
N LYS A 97 4.86 -2.52 12.51
CA LYS A 97 4.63 -2.98 13.88
C LYS A 97 3.82 -1.96 14.68
N VAL A 98 2.83 -2.43 15.44
CA VAL A 98 2.05 -1.60 16.38
C VAL A 98 2.96 -0.95 17.43
N GLY A 99 2.67 0.30 17.79
CA GLY A 99 3.42 1.11 18.77
C GLY A 99 4.32 2.20 18.18
N LEU A 100 4.35 2.35 16.85
CA LEU A 100 4.98 3.47 16.15
C LEU A 100 3.97 4.59 15.86
N ASP A 101 4.46 5.80 15.59
CA ASP A 101 3.61 6.95 15.27
C ASP A 101 2.94 6.77 13.89
N ILE A 102 1.72 6.21 13.92
CA ILE A 102 0.87 5.92 12.76
C ILE A 102 0.59 7.20 11.97
N ILE A 103 0.38 8.33 12.65
CA ILE A 103 0.04 9.62 12.00
C ILE A 103 1.24 10.12 11.20
N ASN A 104 2.42 10.16 11.83
CA ASN A 104 3.64 10.56 11.15
C ASN A 104 3.96 9.64 9.96
N THR A 105 3.71 8.33 10.13
CA THR A 105 3.88 7.34 9.07
C THR A 105 2.96 7.61 7.87
N ILE A 106 1.67 7.87 8.12
CA ILE A 106 0.72 8.24 7.08
C ILE A 106 1.16 9.51 6.35
N ASP A 107 1.66 10.50 7.07
CA ASP A 107 2.09 11.76 6.47
C ASP A 107 3.35 11.60 5.63
N ILE A 108 4.33 10.82 6.08
CA ILE A 108 5.51 10.45 5.27
C ILE A 108 5.09 9.69 4.00
N LEU A 109 4.15 8.74 4.12
CA LEU A 109 3.61 8.01 2.98
C LEU A 109 2.91 8.95 2.00
N LYS A 110 2.04 9.85 2.48
CA LYS A 110 1.38 10.86 1.63
C LYS A 110 2.39 11.76 0.91
N GLU A 111 3.41 12.27 1.61
CA GLU A 111 4.44 13.12 1.01
C GLU A 111 5.30 12.34 -0.01
N THR A 112 5.61 11.08 0.30
CA THR A 112 6.28 10.18 -0.63
C THR A 112 5.46 10.08 -1.91
N PHE A 113 4.16 9.80 -1.83
CA PHE A 113 3.32 9.63 -3.02
C PHE A 113 3.02 10.94 -3.76
N LYS A 114 2.92 12.09 -3.07
CA LYS A 114 2.85 13.41 -3.74
C LYS A 114 4.06 13.68 -4.63
N THR A 115 5.22 13.10 -4.31
CA THR A 115 6.44 13.28 -5.12
C THR A 115 6.36 12.53 -6.45
N PHE A 116 5.48 11.53 -6.57
CA PHE A 116 5.37 10.64 -7.74
C PHE A 116 4.02 10.72 -8.47
N ALA A 117 3.10 11.57 -7.99
CA ALA A 117 1.80 11.88 -8.60
C ALA A 117 1.87 13.18 -9.41
#